data_AF-A0A847L8I0-F1
#
_entry.id   AF-A0A847L8I0-F1
#
_cell.length_a   1.000
_cell.length_b   1.000
_cell.length_c   1.000
_cell.angle_alpha   90.00
_cell.angle_beta   90.00
_cell.angle_gamma   90.00
#
_symmetry.space_group_name_H-M   'P 1'
#
loop_
_entity.id
_entity.type
_entity.pdbx_description
1 polymer ?
#
loop_
_entity_poly.entity_id
_entity_poly.type
_entity_poly.pdbx_seq_one_letter_code
_entity_poly.pdbx_strand_id
1 'polypeptide(L)'
;MNSSRHRMSWSALALAAALVLGGGVGSALPMNPHRIAEFEREALDVLQWLMGQPHQEQGDETVFTVTDGTVKGFRVKSGEVRIAGLSKDLRQALGTHDAGFDDLRKIGALRARADLAAGHLREFIEGEIAKAHGKRRIFEAAGIDFKNGQVEVSGLVNLDRVPGNPLAFLPQSASPFHATVKLAMEGDQLVIDIIEAQVNSQPMTPELRTQILGWLNPLWDFSEMPYPARLETVDITPAGIAASGWLFAP
;
A
#
# COMPACT_ATOMS: atom_id res chain seq x y z
N MET A 1 25.04 -21.41 10.55
CA MET A 1 24.72 -19.96 10.63
C MET A 1 24.77 -19.37 9.23
N ASN A 2 23.63 -19.30 8.55
CA ASN A 2 23.49 -18.58 7.28
C ASN A 2 22.13 -17.91 7.31
N SER A 3 22.11 -16.62 7.60
CA SER A 3 20.90 -15.79 7.63
C SER A 3 20.67 -15.19 6.25
N SER A 4 20.02 -15.93 5.35
CA SER A 4 19.45 -15.37 4.12
C SER A 4 18.13 -14.67 4.44
N ARG A 5 18.20 -13.42 4.92
CA ARG A 5 17.03 -12.54 5.06
C ARG A 5 16.70 -11.93 3.71
N HIS A 6 15.87 -12.61 2.92
CA HIS A 6 15.14 -11.95 1.83
C HIS A 6 13.91 -11.25 2.43
N ARG A 7 14.02 -9.93 2.61
CA ARG A 7 12.94 -9.02 2.99
C ARG A 7 12.23 -8.54 1.72
N MET A 8 10.96 -8.92 1.55
CA MET A 8 10.02 -8.21 0.68
C MET A 8 8.61 -8.68 1.05
N SER A 9 7.85 -7.78 1.67
CA SER A 9 6.44 -7.95 2.06
C SER A 9 5.97 -6.62 2.71
N TRP A 10 4.69 -6.28 2.53
CA TRP A 10 3.85 -5.17 3.06
C TRP A 10 3.45 -4.10 2.04
N SER A 11 2.87 -4.57 0.94
CA SER A 11 2.96 -3.92 -0.38
C SER A 11 1.62 -3.49 -1.01
N ALA A 12 0.65 -3.00 -0.23
CA ALA A 12 -0.58 -2.45 -0.83
C ALA A 12 -0.77 -0.95 -0.58
N LEU A 13 -1.01 -0.54 0.67
CA LEU A 13 -1.16 0.89 1.02
C LEU A 13 0.18 1.60 1.24
N ALA A 14 1.15 0.89 1.81
CA ALA A 14 2.52 1.37 1.96
C ALA A 14 3.28 1.28 0.62
N LEU A 15 2.93 0.33 -0.27
CA LEU A 15 3.40 0.31 -1.66
C LEU A 15 2.72 1.37 -2.51
N ALA A 16 1.43 1.70 -2.30
CA ALA A 16 0.82 2.85 -2.94
C ALA A 16 1.57 4.13 -2.60
N ALA A 17 1.91 4.34 -1.33
CA ALA A 17 2.68 5.50 -0.89
C ALA A 17 4.19 5.42 -1.24
N ALA A 18 4.78 4.22 -1.30
CA ALA A 18 6.15 3.99 -1.75
C ALA A 18 6.28 3.92 -3.28
N LEU A 19 5.21 3.67 -4.05
CA LEU A 19 5.16 3.77 -5.51
C LEU A 19 5.13 5.24 -5.94
N VAL A 20 4.52 6.11 -5.13
CA VAL A 20 4.52 7.56 -5.35
C VAL A 20 5.94 8.14 -5.22
N LEU A 21 6.85 7.51 -4.46
CA LEU A 21 8.11 8.16 -4.05
C LEU A 21 9.39 7.30 -4.11
N GLY A 22 9.28 5.97 -4.17
CA GLY A 22 10.41 5.03 -4.17
C GLY A 22 10.53 4.35 -5.53
N GLY A 23 11.52 4.75 -6.32
CA GLY A 23 11.80 4.27 -7.67
C GLY A 23 12.06 2.76 -7.80
N GLY A 24 11.00 1.96 -7.74
CA GLY A 24 10.90 0.68 -8.42
C GLY A 24 10.38 0.93 -9.83
N VAL A 25 11.29 0.97 -10.80
CA VAL A 25 10.96 0.92 -12.23
C VAL A 25 10.13 -0.35 -12.49
N GLY A 26 8.82 -0.18 -12.54
CA GLY A 26 7.83 -1.20 -12.81
C GLY A 26 6.54 -0.47 -13.14
N SER A 27 6.35 -0.22 -14.43
CA SER A 27 5.11 0.20 -15.08
C SER A 27 3.85 -0.24 -14.35
N ALA A 28 2.83 0.63 -14.35
CA ALA A 28 1.43 0.45 -13.95
C ALA A 28 1.13 -1.04 -13.89
N LEU A 29 1.02 -1.59 -12.69
CA LEU A 29 1.05 -3.03 -12.52
C LEU A 29 -0.40 -3.52 -12.62
N PRO A 30 -0.88 -4.02 -13.78
CA PRO A 30 -2.01 -4.93 -13.72
C PRO A 30 -1.62 -6.04 -12.75
N MET A 31 -2.56 -6.43 -11.91
CA MET A 31 -2.42 -7.48 -10.90
C MET A 31 -2.11 -8.82 -11.58
N ASN A 32 -0.84 -9.02 -11.91
CA ASN A 32 -0.37 -10.24 -12.54
C ASN A 32 -0.32 -11.39 -11.50
N PRO A 33 -0.21 -12.65 -11.92
CA PRO A 33 -0.19 -13.79 -11.01
C PRO A 33 0.87 -13.69 -9.90
N HIS A 34 1.98 -13.01 -10.16
CA HIS A 34 3.02 -12.80 -9.17
C HIS A 34 2.59 -11.84 -8.07
N ARG A 35 1.95 -10.71 -8.40
CA ARG A 35 1.43 -9.74 -7.41
C ARG A 35 0.30 -10.31 -6.57
N ILE A 36 -0.58 -11.11 -7.19
CA ILE A 36 -1.63 -11.84 -6.48
C ILE A 36 -0.98 -12.78 -5.44
N ALA A 37 0.01 -13.58 -5.84
CA ALA A 37 0.70 -14.48 -4.92
C ALA A 37 1.46 -13.74 -3.80
N GLU A 38 2.03 -12.57 -4.09
CA GLU A 38 2.63 -11.72 -3.05
C GLU A 38 1.59 -11.26 -2.03
N PHE A 39 0.43 -10.78 -2.49
CA PHE A 39 -0.67 -10.38 -1.64
C PHE A 39 -1.21 -11.55 -0.80
N GLU A 40 -1.45 -12.71 -1.40
CA GLU A 40 -1.96 -13.89 -0.69
C GLU A 40 -1.00 -14.30 0.44
N ARG A 41 0.30 -14.32 0.14
CA ARG A 41 1.34 -14.61 1.13
C ARG A 41 1.34 -13.55 2.24
N GLU A 42 1.22 -12.27 1.91
CA GLU A 42 1.14 -11.18 2.89
C GLU A 42 -0.09 -11.29 3.77
N ALA A 43 -1.27 -11.53 3.19
CA ALA A 43 -2.53 -11.71 3.89
C ALA A 43 -2.46 -12.91 4.87
N LEU A 44 -1.93 -14.06 4.42
CA LEU A 44 -1.72 -15.23 5.25
C LEU A 44 -0.77 -14.91 6.43
N ASP A 45 0.31 -14.23 6.14
CA ASP A 45 1.30 -13.78 7.11
C ASP A 45 0.69 -12.86 8.21
N VAL A 46 -0.24 -11.97 7.83
CA VAL A 46 -0.99 -11.13 8.78
C VAL A 46 -1.86 -12.00 9.67
N LEU A 47 -2.60 -12.93 9.05
CA LEU A 47 -3.57 -13.78 9.75
C LEU A 47 -2.88 -14.71 10.74
N GLN A 48 -1.75 -15.30 10.37
CA GLN A 48 -0.93 -16.09 11.28
C GLN A 48 -0.45 -15.26 12.47
N TRP A 49 -0.02 -14.01 12.23
CA TRP A 49 0.34 -13.10 13.32
C TRP A 49 -0.85 -12.73 14.22
N LEU A 50 -2.04 -12.53 13.63
CA LEU A 50 -3.28 -12.25 14.37
C LEU A 50 -3.67 -13.39 15.30
N MET A 51 -3.39 -14.65 14.96
CA MET A 51 -3.69 -15.78 15.85
C MET A 51 -2.97 -15.70 17.21
N GLY A 52 -1.85 -14.97 17.28
CA GLY A 52 -1.15 -14.67 18.53
C GLY A 52 -1.70 -13.46 19.29
N GLN A 53 -2.68 -12.74 18.75
CA GLN A 53 -3.27 -11.55 19.36
C GLN A 53 -4.53 -11.88 20.17
N PRO A 54 -4.89 -11.05 21.16
CA PRO A 54 -6.18 -11.14 21.83
C PRO A 54 -7.35 -11.03 20.83
N HIS A 55 -8.35 -11.89 20.98
CA HIS A 55 -9.54 -11.91 20.14
C HIS A 55 -10.80 -12.20 20.95
N GLN A 56 -11.95 -11.90 20.35
CA GLN A 56 -13.27 -12.16 20.90
C GLN A 56 -14.09 -12.96 19.89
N GLU A 57 -14.89 -13.90 20.36
CA GLU A 57 -15.93 -14.52 19.54
C GLU A 57 -17.21 -13.69 19.64
N GLN A 58 -17.76 -13.31 18.50
CA GLN A 58 -19.02 -12.57 18.37
C GLN A 58 -19.93 -13.32 17.40
N GLY A 59 -20.74 -14.25 17.92
CA GLY A 59 -21.56 -15.13 17.08
C GLY A 59 -20.69 -16.10 16.28
N ASP A 60 -20.75 -16.00 14.95
CA ASP A 60 -19.91 -16.78 14.01
C ASP A 60 -18.65 -16.01 13.56
N GLU A 61 -18.43 -14.80 14.09
CA GLU A 61 -17.24 -14.00 13.80
C GLU A 61 -16.20 -14.13 14.91
N THR A 62 -14.94 -14.29 14.51
CA THR A 62 -13.77 -14.05 15.36
C THR A 62 -13.25 -12.65 15.10
N VAL A 63 -13.19 -11.83 16.13
CA VAL A 63 -12.82 -10.40 16.05
C VAL A 63 -11.47 -10.18 16.73
N PHE A 64 -10.52 -9.65 15.96
CA PHE A 64 -9.21 -9.21 16.43
C PHE A 64 -9.17 -7.70 16.47
N THR A 65 -8.66 -7.14 17.57
CA THR A 65 -8.43 -5.70 17.70
C THR A 65 -6.96 -5.45 17.97
N VAL A 66 -6.36 -4.57 17.18
CA VAL A 66 -4.96 -4.16 17.31
C VAL A 66 -4.93 -2.68 17.65
N THR A 67 -4.25 -2.32 18.73
CA THR A 67 -4.05 -0.91 19.12
C THR A 67 -2.57 -0.66 19.32
N ASP A 68 -2.05 0.35 18.61
CA ASP A 68 -0.62 0.72 18.61
C ASP A 68 0.33 -0.48 18.36
N GLY A 69 -0.12 -1.40 17.51
CA GLY A 69 0.59 -2.65 17.22
C GLY A 69 1.56 -2.51 16.05
N THR A 70 2.65 -3.27 16.08
CA THR A 70 3.53 -3.41 14.92
C THR A 70 3.16 -4.66 14.16
N VAL A 71 2.50 -4.47 13.01
CA VAL A 71 2.18 -5.55 12.07
C VAL A 71 3.33 -5.62 11.06
N LYS A 72 4.22 -6.58 11.28
CA LYS A 72 5.38 -6.89 10.40
C LYS A 72 6.24 -5.67 10.02
N GLY A 73 6.50 -4.83 11.00
CA GLY A 73 7.39 -3.68 10.88
C GLY A 73 6.67 -2.37 10.54
N PHE A 74 5.36 -2.42 10.23
CA PHE A 74 4.54 -1.21 10.13
C PHE A 74 3.74 -1.00 11.42
N ARG A 75 3.73 0.23 11.93
CA ARG A 75 3.02 0.57 13.16
C ARG A 75 1.60 1.06 12.86
N VAL A 76 0.63 0.22 13.20
CA VAL A 76 -0.80 0.47 13.04
C VAL A 76 -1.31 1.18 14.29
N LYS A 77 -2.01 2.32 14.12
CA LYS A 77 -2.55 3.09 15.24
C LYS A 77 -3.72 2.33 15.88
N SER A 78 -4.67 1.90 15.05
CA SER A 78 -5.75 1.01 15.43
C SER A 78 -6.16 0.15 14.24
N GLY A 79 -6.62 -1.07 14.50
CA GLY A 79 -7.12 -1.97 13.47
C GLY A 79 -8.10 -2.96 14.04
N GLU A 80 -9.02 -3.40 13.20
CA GLU A 80 -9.99 -4.45 13.51
C GLU A 80 -10.03 -5.42 12.34
N VAL A 81 -9.95 -6.71 12.63
CA VAL A 81 -10.14 -7.78 11.65
C VAL A 81 -11.23 -8.70 12.14
N ARG A 82 -12.25 -8.91 11.32
CA ARG A 82 -13.37 -9.82 11.57
C ARG A 82 -13.30 -10.97 10.59
N ILE A 83 -13.39 -12.19 11.10
CA ILE A 83 -13.34 -13.40 10.29
C ILE A 83 -14.58 -14.24 10.59
N ALA A 84 -15.45 -14.41 9.59
CA ALA A 84 -16.63 -15.26 9.68
C ALA A 84 -16.32 -16.70 9.26
N GLY A 85 -16.87 -17.69 9.97
CA GLY A 85 -16.69 -19.11 9.65
C GLY A 85 -15.29 -19.65 9.93
N LEU A 86 -14.53 -19.04 10.84
CA LEU A 86 -13.20 -19.51 11.22
C LEU A 86 -13.29 -20.77 12.10
N SER A 87 -13.20 -21.94 11.48
CA SER A 87 -13.21 -23.22 12.21
C SER A 87 -12.05 -23.35 13.20
N LYS A 88 -12.24 -24.16 14.26
CA LYS A 88 -11.19 -24.43 15.26
C LYS A 88 -9.94 -25.06 14.63
N ASP A 89 -10.12 -25.99 13.70
CA ASP A 89 -9.02 -26.68 13.02
C ASP A 89 -8.20 -25.70 12.17
N LEU A 90 -8.87 -24.84 11.40
CA LEU A 90 -8.19 -23.81 10.60
C LEU A 90 -7.48 -22.79 11.49
N ARG A 91 -8.10 -22.39 12.60
CA ARG A 91 -7.47 -21.49 13.58
C ARG A 91 -6.19 -22.10 14.15
N GLN A 92 -6.23 -23.37 14.52
CA GLN A 92 -5.06 -24.09 15.02
C GLN A 92 -3.97 -24.15 13.95
N ALA A 93 -4.32 -24.52 12.71
CA ALA A 93 -3.38 -24.58 11.59
C ALA A 93 -2.76 -23.20 11.26
N LEU A 94 -3.52 -22.11 11.37
CA LEU A 94 -2.98 -20.76 11.23
C LEU A 94 -2.03 -20.40 12.38
N GLY A 95 -2.34 -20.82 13.60
CA GLY A 95 -1.47 -20.60 14.77
C GLY A 95 -0.16 -21.39 14.70
N THR A 96 -0.14 -22.55 14.04
CA THR A 96 1.06 -23.37 13.83
C THR A 96 1.78 -23.10 12.51
N HIS A 97 1.28 -22.17 11.69
CA HIS A 97 1.78 -21.88 10.33
C HIS A 97 1.66 -23.04 9.33
N ASP A 98 0.77 -23.99 9.58
CA ASP A 98 0.53 -25.16 8.71
C ASP A 98 -0.57 -24.89 7.64
N ALA A 99 -1.35 -23.82 7.80
CA ALA A 99 -2.39 -23.43 6.84
C ALA A 99 -1.81 -22.67 5.63
N GLY A 100 -2.33 -22.98 4.44
CA GLY A 100 -2.07 -22.21 3.21
C GLY A 100 -3.17 -21.19 2.91
N PHE A 101 -2.96 -20.35 1.90
CA PHE A 101 -3.99 -19.38 1.49
C PHE A 101 -5.24 -20.07 0.91
N ASP A 102 -5.10 -21.23 0.27
CA ASP A 102 -6.25 -22.03 -0.18
C ASP A 102 -7.15 -22.52 0.97
N ASP A 103 -6.60 -22.67 2.18
CA ASP A 103 -7.41 -22.97 3.36
C ASP A 103 -8.22 -21.76 3.82
N LEU A 104 -7.67 -20.55 3.65
CA LEU A 104 -8.38 -19.30 3.96
C LEU A 104 -9.57 -19.08 3.04
N ARG A 105 -9.51 -19.50 1.78
CA ARG A 105 -10.65 -19.41 0.84
C ARG A 105 -11.90 -20.19 1.29
N LYS A 106 -11.77 -21.05 2.30
CA LYS A 106 -12.87 -21.83 2.88
C LYS A 106 -13.63 -21.07 3.99
N ILE A 107 -13.12 -19.93 4.46
CA ILE A 107 -13.83 -19.10 5.44
C ILE A 107 -14.99 -18.36 4.76
N GLY A 108 -15.98 -17.93 5.54
CA GLY A 108 -17.14 -17.22 5.00
C GLY A 108 -16.76 -15.84 4.47
N ALA A 109 -16.12 -15.04 5.33
CA ALA A 109 -15.71 -13.68 4.99
C ALA A 109 -14.57 -13.20 5.89
N LEU A 110 -13.75 -12.30 5.38
CA LEU A 110 -12.75 -11.55 6.14
C LEU A 110 -12.96 -10.07 5.88
N ARG A 111 -13.18 -9.30 6.94
CA ARG A 111 -13.26 -7.83 6.89
C ARG A 111 -12.14 -7.23 7.70
N ALA A 112 -11.51 -6.19 7.18
CA ALA A 112 -10.44 -5.49 7.85
C ALA A 112 -10.68 -3.98 7.79
N ARG A 113 -10.36 -3.32 8.90
CA ARG A 113 -10.28 -1.86 9.02
C ARG A 113 -8.96 -1.52 9.69
N ALA A 114 -8.31 -0.47 9.22
CA ALA A 114 -7.09 0.04 9.85
C ALA A 114 -7.01 1.57 9.78
N ASP A 115 -6.47 2.14 10.86
CA ASP A 115 -6.05 3.53 10.97
C ASP A 115 -4.51 3.56 11.05
N LEU A 116 -3.89 4.21 10.08
CA LEU A 116 -2.44 4.35 9.95
C LEU A 116 -2.05 5.78 10.27
N ALA A 117 -1.15 5.99 11.23
CA ALA A 117 -0.74 7.33 11.62
C ALA A 117 0.19 7.98 10.58
N ALA A 118 -0.01 9.27 10.31
CA ALA A 118 0.81 10.06 9.37
C ALA A 118 2.31 9.97 9.69
N GLY A 119 2.69 10.02 10.98
CA GLY A 119 4.08 9.88 11.41
C GLY A 119 4.71 8.56 10.95
N HIS A 120 4.03 7.43 11.19
CA HIS A 120 4.54 6.11 10.80
C HIS A 120 4.54 5.91 9.29
N LEU A 121 3.56 6.47 8.58
CA LEU A 121 3.55 6.48 7.11
C LEU A 121 4.77 7.24 6.55
N ARG A 122 5.07 8.42 7.10
CA ARG A 122 6.26 9.19 6.68
C ARG A 122 7.55 8.43 6.94
N GLU A 123 7.75 7.92 8.16
CA GLU A 123 8.94 7.14 8.51
C GLU A 123 9.13 5.92 7.60
N PHE A 124 8.03 5.22 7.28
CA PHE A 124 8.06 4.10 6.35
C PHE A 124 8.49 4.54 4.96
N ILE A 125 7.85 5.57 4.40
CA ILE A 125 8.12 6.03 3.03
C ILE A 125 9.54 6.58 2.91
N GLU A 126 10.00 7.36 3.89
CA GLU A 126 11.39 7.83 3.97
C GLU A 126 12.37 6.65 4.01
N GLY A 127 12.04 5.59 4.77
CA GLY A 127 12.81 4.35 4.81
C GLY A 127 12.87 3.62 3.47
N GLU A 128 11.78 3.58 2.70
CA GLU A 128 11.75 2.99 1.35
C GLU A 128 12.54 3.83 0.34
N ILE A 129 12.41 5.16 0.38
CA ILE A 129 13.20 6.07 -0.47
C ILE A 129 14.69 5.91 -0.19
N ALA A 130 15.08 5.79 1.08
CA ALA A 130 16.48 5.65 1.48
C ALA A 130 17.13 4.36 0.98
N LYS A 131 16.35 3.30 0.74
CA LYS A 131 16.83 2.03 0.15
C LYS A 131 17.13 2.15 -1.35
N ALA A 132 16.58 3.16 -2.03
CA ALA A 132 16.85 3.39 -3.44
C ALA A 132 18.25 4.01 -3.62
N HIS A 133 19.07 3.37 -4.47
CA HIS A 133 20.44 3.81 -4.72
C HIS A 133 20.73 3.95 -6.23
N GLY A 134 21.72 4.78 -6.56
CA GLY A 134 22.19 4.99 -7.93
C GLY A 134 21.08 5.42 -8.89
N LYS A 135 21.03 4.80 -10.08
CA LYS A 135 20.05 5.12 -11.13
C LYS A 135 18.58 4.88 -10.74
N ARG A 136 18.31 4.20 -9.64
CA ARG A 136 16.94 3.97 -9.13
C ARG A 136 16.44 5.06 -8.19
N ARG A 137 17.32 5.95 -7.73
CA ARG A 137 16.96 7.04 -6.83
C ARG A 137 16.41 8.22 -7.63
N ILE A 138 15.09 8.21 -7.85
CA ILE A 138 14.37 9.28 -8.56
C ILE A 138 14.18 10.50 -7.63
N PHE A 139 13.80 10.27 -6.38
CA PHE A 139 13.53 11.32 -5.41
C PHE A 139 14.66 11.47 -4.37
N GLU A 140 14.90 12.72 -3.97
CA GLU A 140 15.80 13.08 -2.89
C GLU A 140 15.11 14.10 -1.97
N ALA A 141 15.36 14.01 -0.66
CA ALA A 141 14.76 14.89 0.34
C ALA A 141 13.22 15.01 0.19
N ALA A 142 12.53 13.89 -0.02
CA ALA A 142 11.09 13.90 -0.20
C ALA A 142 10.39 14.30 1.11
N GLY A 143 9.56 15.32 1.06
CA GLY A 143 8.65 15.72 2.11
C GLY A 143 7.24 15.25 1.79
N ILE A 144 6.55 14.72 2.79
CA ILE A 144 5.17 14.24 2.67
C ILE A 144 4.35 14.89 3.76
N ASP A 145 3.27 15.57 3.38
CA ASP A 145 2.34 16.15 4.32
C ASP A 145 0.91 15.72 4.03
N PHE A 146 0.24 15.23 5.06
CA PHE A 146 -1.11 14.71 4.95
C PHE A 146 -2.12 15.85 5.21
N LYS A 147 -3.06 16.02 4.31
CA LYS A 147 -4.16 17.00 4.41
C LYS A 147 -5.50 16.26 4.37
N ASN A 148 -6.60 17.00 4.52
CA ASN A 148 -7.94 16.41 4.35
C ASN A 148 -8.15 16.00 2.89
N GLY A 149 -8.21 14.69 2.63
CA GLY A 149 -8.50 14.11 1.31
C GLY A 149 -7.33 14.09 0.32
N GLN A 150 -6.15 14.60 0.71
CA GLN A 150 -5.00 14.71 -0.19
C GLN A 150 -3.67 14.63 0.55
N VAL A 151 -2.60 14.37 -0.19
CA VAL A 151 -1.22 14.36 0.28
C VAL A 151 -0.42 15.35 -0.56
N GLU A 152 0.30 16.23 0.11
CA GLU A 152 1.29 17.10 -0.52
C GLU A 152 2.64 16.40 -0.50
N VAL A 153 3.25 16.31 -1.67
CA VAL A 153 4.53 15.67 -1.92
C VAL A 153 5.48 16.73 -2.43
N SER A 154 6.65 16.85 -1.81
CA SER A 154 7.68 17.81 -2.21
C SER A 154 9.06 17.17 -2.17
N GLY A 155 10.05 17.79 -2.80
CA GLY A 155 11.43 17.34 -2.71
C GLY A 155 12.23 17.69 -3.96
N LEU A 156 13.28 16.91 -4.22
CA LEU A 156 14.08 16.99 -5.43
C LEU A 156 13.85 15.74 -6.28
N VAL A 157 13.72 15.92 -7.58
CA VAL A 157 13.56 14.84 -8.55
C VAL A 157 14.70 14.85 -9.57
N ASN A 158 15.28 13.68 -9.80
CA ASN A 158 16.21 13.43 -10.89
C ASN A 158 15.40 12.98 -12.12
N LEU A 159 15.11 13.94 -13.02
CA LEU A 159 14.22 13.73 -14.15
C LEU A 159 14.78 12.74 -15.17
N ASP A 160 16.11 12.64 -15.28
CA ASP A 160 16.80 11.66 -16.13
C ASP A 160 16.48 10.20 -15.75
N ARG A 161 15.96 9.99 -14.54
CA ARG A 161 15.61 8.66 -14.00
C ARG A 161 14.11 8.39 -14.06
N VAL A 162 13.30 9.33 -14.51
CA VAL A 162 11.85 9.16 -14.67
C VAL A 162 11.60 8.23 -15.86
N PRO A 163 10.84 7.12 -15.69
CA PRO A 163 10.51 6.21 -16.79
C PRO A 163 9.83 6.93 -17.96
N GLY A 164 10.32 6.70 -19.18
CA GLY A 164 9.81 7.37 -20.39
C GLY A 164 10.05 8.89 -20.45
N ASN A 165 10.69 9.46 -19.42
CA ASN A 165 10.97 10.88 -19.15
C ASN A 165 10.25 11.88 -20.08
N PRO A 166 8.96 12.17 -19.83
CA PRO A 166 8.23 13.18 -20.59
C PRO A 166 8.73 14.61 -20.33
N LEU A 167 9.61 14.77 -19.33
CA LEU A 167 10.16 16.05 -18.88
C LEU A 167 11.61 16.24 -19.34
N ALA A 168 12.03 15.55 -20.40
CA ALA A 168 13.39 15.64 -20.96
C ALA A 168 13.80 17.07 -21.38
N PHE A 169 12.82 17.96 -21.58
CA PHE A 169 13.03 19.37 -21.94
C PHE A 169 13.47 20.27 -20.76
N LEU A 170 13.35 19.80 -19.51
CA LEU A 170 13.75 20.54 -18.30
C LEU A 170 15.20 20.27 -17.88
N PRO A 171 15.78 21.03 -16.93
CA PRO A 171 17.02 20.64 -16.26
C PRO A 171 16.90 19.27 -15.60
N GLN A 172 17.80 18.34 -15.93
CA GLN A 172 17.59 16.92 -15.61
C GLN A 172 18.07 16.50 -14.21
N SER A 173 18.90 17.31 -13.56
CA SER A 173 19.47 17.01 -12.24
C SER A 173 18.71 17.71 -11.12
N ALA A 174 18.36 16.97 -10.05
CA ALA A 174 17.88 17.46 -8.76
C ALA A 174 16.94 18.69 -8.84
N SER A 175 15.89 18.58 -9.66
CA SER A 175 14.91 19.65 -9.84
C SER A 175 13.93 19.68 -8.67
N PRO A 176 13.67 20.83 -8.03
CA PRO A 176 12.57 20.97 -7.09
C PRO A 176 11.25 20.50 -7.69
N PHE A 177 10.55 19.64 -6.96
CA PHE A 177 9.26 19.08 -7.31
C PHE A 177 8.26 19.35 -6.19
N HIS A 178 7.02 19.61 -6.58
CA HIS A 178 5.88 19.64 -5.68
C HIS A 178 4.67 19.06 -6.40
N ALA A 179 3.90 18.21 -5.72
CA ALA A 179 2.64 17.69 -6.21
C ALA A 179 1.62 17.54 -5.09
N THR A 180 0.37 17.79 -5.42
CA THR A 180 -0.78 17.47 -4.59
C THR A 180 -1.45 16.25 -5.20
N VAL A 181 -1.49 15.17 -4.43
CA VAL A 181 -2.06 13.89 -4.88
C VAL A 181 -3.26 13.51 -4.02
N LYS A 182 -4.24 12.84 -4.62
CA LYS A 182 -5.33 12.16 -3.89
C LYS A 182 -5.34 10.69 -4.27
N LEU A 183 -5.88 9.88 -3.36
CA LEU A 183 -6.25 8.50 -3.65
C LEU A 183 -7.75 8.46 -3.94
N ALA A 184 -8.13 7.67 -4.93
CA ALA A 184 -9.53 7.46 -5.29
C ALA A 184 -9.79 5.98 -5.58
N MET A 185 -11.03 5.56 -5.35
CA MET A 185 -11.54 4.27 -5.78
C MET A 185 -12.29 4.44 -7.11
N GLU A 186 -11.82 3.79 -8.16
CA GLU A 186 -12.49 3.69 -9.46
C GLU A 186 -13.01 2.25 -9.63
N GLY A 187 -14.27 2.02 -9.23
CA GLY A 187 -14.80 0.65 -9.13
C GLY A 187 -14.04 -0.15 -8.08
N ASP A 188 -13.35 -1.21 -8.52
CA ASP A 188 -12.50 -2.07 -7.70
C ASP A 188 -11.01 -1.73 -7.82
N GLN A 189 -10.67 -0.58 -8.41
CA GLN A 189 -9.31 -0.10 -8.55
C GLN A 189 -9.02 1.03 -7.56
N LEU A 190 -7.87 0.95 -6.88
CA LEU A 190 -7.29 2.08 -6.17
C LEU A 190 -6.39 2.84 -7.15
N VAL A 191 -6.63 4.12 -7.33
CA VAL A 191 -5.87 4.98 -8.26
C VAL A 191 -5.33 6.22 -7.55
N ILE A 192 -4.24 6.78 -8.08
CA ILE A 192 -3.71 8.10 -7.71
C ILE A 192 -4.19 9.11 -8.73
N ASP A 193 -4.64 10.27 -8.26
CA ASP A 193 -4.83 11.43 -9.13
C ASP A 193 -3.94 12.58 -8.65
N ILE A 194 -3.30 13.26 -9.60
CA ILE A 194 -2.43 14.41 -9.35
C ILE A 194 -3.28 15.66 -9.59
N ILE A 195 -3.76 16.25 -8.50
CA ILE A 195 -4.58 17.45 -8.51
C ILE A 195 -3.78 18.62 -9.06
N GLU A 196 -2.51 18.73 -8.68
CA GLU A 196 -1.55 19.75 -9.11
C GLU A 196 -0.14 19.17 -9.06
N ALA A 197 0.72 19.56 -9.99
CA ALA A 197 2.15 19.23 -9.92
C ALA A 197 2.97 20.33 -10.58
N GLN A 198 4.17 20.55 -10.06
CA GLN A 198 5.13 21.49 -10.61
C GLN A 198 6.56 20.97 -10.45
N VAL A 199 7.41 21.34 -11.41
CA VAL A 199 8.87 21.11 -11.37
C VAL A 199 9.55 22.43 -11.67
N ASN A 200 10.58 22.79 -10.89
CA ASN A 200 11.28 24.08 -11.05
C ASN A 200 10.32 25.28 -11.06
N SER A 201 9.27 25.23 -10.23
CA SER A 201 8.20 26.23 -10.16
C SER A 201 7.39 26.40 -11.46
N GLN A 202 7.47 25.45 -12.38
CA GLN A 202 6.64 25.41 -13.58
C GLN A 202 5.52 24.39 -13.39
N PRO A 203 4.24 24.79 -13.49
CA PRO A 203 3.12 23.87 -13.37
C PRO A 203 3.12 22.89 -14.54
N MET A 204 2.80 21.63 -14.26
CA MET A 204 2.60 20.60 -15.26
C MET A 204 1.22 20.74 -15.90
N THR A 205 1.14 20.50 -17.21
CA THR A 205 -0.15 20.40 -17.90
C THR A 205 -0.89 19.13 -17.48
N PRO A 206 -2.23 19.07 -17.64
CA PRO A 206 -3.00 17.85 -17.40
C PRO A 206 -2.44 16.62 -18.11
N GLU A 207 -2.01 16.75 -19.36
CA GLU A 207 -1.48 15.66 -20.18
C GLU A 207 -0.19 15.09 -19.59
N LEU A 208 0.72 15.97 -19.14
CA LEU A 208 1.97 15.55 -18.50
C LEU A 208 1.71 14.82 -17.17
N ARG A 209 0.74 15.29 -16.39
CA ARG A 209 0.32 14.60 -15.15
C ARG A 209 -0.24 13.22 -15.45
N THR A 210 -1.12 13.10 -16.45
CA THR A 210 -1.66 11.79 -16.88
C THR A 210 -0.55 10.87 -17.40
N GLN A 211 0.43 11.39 -18.13
CA GLN A 211 1.55 10.57 -18.61
C GLN A 211 2.44 10.05 -17.47
N ILE A 212 2.66 10.86 -16.43
CA ILE A 212 3.35 10.43 -15.20
C ILE A 212 2.50 9.44 -14.40
N LEU A 213 1.18 9.61 -14.36
CA LEU A 213 0.30 8.66 -13.68
C LEU A 213 0.08 7.37 -14.44
N GLY A 214 0.21 7.38 -15.77
CA GLY A 214 -0.08 6.22 -16.61
C GLY A 214 0.79 5.01 -16.31
N TRP A 215 1.95 5.20 -15.67
CA TRP A 215 2.79 4.10 -15.17
C TRP A 215 2.63 3.85 -13.67
N LEU A 216 1.82 4.61 -12.95
CA LEU A 216 1.54 4.43 -11.52
C LEU A 216 0.15 3.85 -11.26
N ASN A 217 -0.78 4.00 -12.21
CA ASN A 217 -2.17 3.60 -12.09
C ASN A 217 -2.53 2.37 -12.94
N PRO A 218 -3.41 1.48 -12.45
CA PRO A 218 -3.94 1.49 -11.08
C PRO A 218 -2.83 1.11 -10.07
N LEU A 219 -2.94 1.64 -8.85
CA LEU A 219 -2.06 1.22 -7.76
C LEU A 219 -2.33 -0.24 -7.38
N TRP A 220 -3.62 -0.57 -7.39
CA TRP A 220 -4.16 -1.84 -6.98
C TRP A 220 -5.45 -2.09 -7.74
N ASP A 221 -5.62 -3.30 -8.25
CA ASP A 221 -6.82 -3.72 -8.98
C ASP A 221 -7.39 -4.99 -8.35
N PHE A 222 -8.43 -4.83 -7.54
CA PHE A 222 -9.06 -5.98 -6.87
C PHE A 222 -9.92 -6.81 -7.82
N SER A 223 -10.27 -6.31 -9.01
CA SER A 223 -11.07 -7.05 -10.00
C SER A 223 -10.31 -8.22 -10.64
N GLU A 224 -8.98 -8.17 -10.61
CA GLU A 224 -8.09 -9.23 -11.12
C GLU A 224 -7.91 -10.39 -10.12
N MET A 225 -8.46 -10.29 -8.91
CA MET A 225 -8.37 -11.37 -7.92
C MET A 225 -9.16 -12.61 -8.38
N PRO A 226 -8.64 -13.84 -8.12
CA PRO A 226 -9.36 -15.07 -8.44
C PRO A 226 -10.52 -15.37 -7.46
N TYR A 227 -10.84 -14.44 -6.57
CA TYR A 227 -11.90 -14.50 -5.58
C TYR A 227 -12.43 -13.08 -5.31
N PRO A 228 -13.67 -12.94 -4.79
CA PRO A 228 -14.19 -11.65 -4.41
C PRO A 228 -13.30 -10.96 -3.37
N ALA A 229 -12.88 -9.74 -3.68
CA ALA A 229 -12.09 -8.89 -2.80
C ALA A 229 -12.38 -7.42 -3.13
N ARG A 230 -12.29 -6.55 -2.13
CA ARG A 230 -12.49 -5.11 -2.35
C ARG A 230 -11.84 -4.26 -1.26
N LEU A 231 -11.34 -3.11 -1.67
CA LEU A 231 -11.08 -1.98 -0.79
C LEU A 231 -12.32 -1.07 -0.79
N GLU A 232 -12.99 -0.95 0.34
CA GLU A 232 -14.26 -0.24 0.45
C GLU A 232 -14.06 1.26 0.63
N THR A 233 -13.17 1.65 1.55
CA THR A 233 -12.87 3.05 1.83
C THR A 233 -11.37 3.25 1.97
N VAL A 234 -10.92 4.43 1.54
CA VAL A 234 -9.59 4.97 1.82
C VAL A 234 -9.74 6.46 2.04
N ASP A 235 -9.58 6.88 3.28
CA ASP A 235 -9.73 8.26 3.72
C ASP A 235 -8.38 8.81 4.15
N ILE A 236 -7.96 9.89 3.50
CA ILE A 236 -6.75 10.62 3.85
C ILE A 236 -7.13 11.78 4.78
N THR A 237 -6.45 11.86 5.91
CA THR A 237 -6.63 12.92 6.91
C THR A 237 -5.26 13.45 7.36
N PRO A 238 -5.18 14.63 8.00
CA PRO A 238 -3.94 15.09 8.62
C PRO A 238 -3.36 14.12 9.66
N ALA A 239 -4.20 13.26 10.25
CA ALA A 239 -3.76 12.25 11.20
C ALA A 239 -3.16 11.01 10.52
N GLY A 240 -3.34 10.84 9.20
CA GLY A 240 -2.87 9.71 8.40
C GLY A 240 -3.96 9.12 7.51
N ILE A 241 -3.92 7.80 7.28
CA ILE A 241 -4.86 7.11 6.38
C ILE A 241 -5.75 6.17 7.19
N ALA A 242 -7.06 6.23 6.97
CA ALA A 242 -8.00 5.21 7.39
C ALA A 242 -8.44 4.40 6.17
N ALA A 243 -8.50 3.07 6.28
CA ALA A 243 -8.92 2.22 5.18
C ALA A 243 -9.74 1.03 5.69
N SER A 244 -10.71 0.58 4.90
CA SER A 244 -11.43 -0.67 5.12
C SER A 244 -11.60 -1.47 3.84
N GLY A 245 -11.72 -2.79 3.97
CA GLY A 245 -11.91 -3.70 2.86
C GLY A 245 -12.24 -5.11 3.31
N TRP A 246 -12.42 -6.00 2.35
CA TRP A 246 -12.78 -7.38 2.60
C TRP A 246 -12.20 -8.35 1.57
N LEU A 247 -12.07 -9.60 2.00
CA LEU A 247 -11.76 -10.79 1.20
C LEU A 247 -12.85 -11.83 1.43
N PHE A 248 -13.23 -12.53 0.37
CA PHE A 248 -14.30 -13.52 0.35
C PHE A 248 -15.64 -12.86 0.69
N ALA A 249 -16.50 -12.72 -0.33
CA ALA A 249 -17.70 -11.89 -0.25
C ALA A 249 -18.54 -12.23 1.00
N PRO A 250 -19.01 -11.22 1.75
CA PRO A 250 -19.83 -11.42 2.95
C PRO A 250 -21.24 -11.92 2.67
#